data_AF-K1T2M9-F1
#
_entry.id   AF-K1T2M9-F1
#
_cell.length_a   1.000
_cell.length_b   1.000
_cell.length_c   1.000
_cell.angle_alpha   90.00
_cell.angle_beta   90.00
_cell.angle_gamma   90.00
#
_symmetry.space_group_name_H-M   'P 1'
#
loop_
_entity.id
_entity.type
_entity.pdbx_description
1 polymer ?
#
loop_
_entity_poly.entity_id
_entity_poly.type
_entity_poly.pdbx_seq_one_letter_code
_entity_poly.pdbx_strand_id
1 'polypeptide(L)'
;GLKPTERLWYFKKFSLNDNLKGKSILLHFGAVDWECKVYINDTFVGSHIGGYCAFTFDITDFLRDGENELSVCVFDPTDSGWQQRGKQVNKTHGFWYTATSGIWQTVWLEAVDSCYIRKLDVVPDIDNNLISIDIDLSAEMKGVKIKARIMDGDSVLAEKTVKRHDEIKLKKYEYWSPENPKLYDLFITVSVGDKAVDSVKSYFGMRKFSIGRDKKGITRTFP
;
A
#
# COMPACT_ATOMS: atom_id res chain seq x y z
N GLY A 1 -5.00 30.55 5.83
CA GLY A 1 -4.29 29.31 5.45
C GLY A 1 -3.19 29.06 6.44
N LEU A 2 -2.73 27.82 6.55
CA LEU A 2 -1.53 27.46 7.31
C LEU A 2 -0.35 28.33 6.86
N LYS A 3 0.40 28.91 7.80
CA LYS A 3 1.63 29.65 7.46
C LYS A 3 2.81 28.68 7.31
N PRO A 4 3.82 29.02 6.48
CA PRO A 4 5.01 28.18 6.27
C PRO A 4 5.83 27.81 7.51
N THR A 5 5.60 28.49 8.64
CA THR A 5 6.31 28.26 9.90
C THR A 5 5.45 27.57 10.96
N GLU A 6 4.16 27.36 10.67
CA GLU A 6 3.21 26.73 11.59
C GLU A 6 3.31 25.21 11.52
N ARG A 7 2.99 24.57 12.65
CA ARG A 7 2.89 23.12 12.75
C ARG A 7 1.46 22.74 13.10
N LEU A 8 0.93 21.75 12.41
CA LEU A 8 -0.36 21.15 12.72
C LEU A 8 -0.14 20.01 13.69
N TRP A 9 -1.01 19.89 14.70
CA TRP A 9 -0.99 18.77 15.63
C TRP A 9 -2.33 18.05 15.60
N TYR A 10 -2.27 16.74 15.40
CA TYR A 10 -3.42 15.84 15.45
C TYR A 10 -3.27 14.94 16.66
N PHE A 11 -4.37 14.77 17.40
CA PHE A 11 -4.42 13.91 18.60
C PHE A 11 -5.58 12.93 18.46
N LYS A 12 -5.33 11.67 18.78
CA LYS A 12 -6.37 10.63 18.80
C LYS A 12 -6.10 9.63 19.90
N LYS A 13 -7.09 9.46 20.78
CA LYS A 13 -7.12 8.36 21.74
C LYS A 13 -7.74 7.11 21.11
N PHE A 14 -7.18 5.95 21.41
CA PHE A 14 -7.66 4.66 20.90
C PHE A 14 -7.34 3.53 21.87
N SER A 15 -8.11 2.45 21.82
CA SER A 15 -7.84 1.22 22.55
C SER A 15 -7.80 0.06 21.57
N LEU A 16 -6.92 -0.91 21.81
CA LEU A 16 -6.88 -2.13 21.00
C LEU A 16 -8.06 -3.02 21.36
N ASN A 17 -8.80 -3.41 20.34
CA ASN A 17 -9.82 -4.46 20.42
C ASN A 17 -9.16 -5.82 20.63
N ASP A 18 -9.89 -6.77 21.23
CA ASP A 18 -9.33 -8.08 21.62
C ASP A 18 -8.73 -8.86 20.43
N ASN A 19 -9.26 -8.66 19.22
CA ASN A 19 -8.75 -9.29 17.99
C ASN A 19 -7.33 -8.84 17.59
N LEU A 20 -6.84 -7.73 18.15
CA LEU A 20 -5.50 -7.20 17.88
C LEU A 20 -4.49 -7.61 18.96
N LYS A 21 -4.94 -8.16 20.09
CA LYS A 21 -4.04 -8.51 21.21
C LYS A 21 -3.09 -9.66 20.81
N GLY A 22 -1.84 -9.57 21.28
CA GLY A 22 -0.81 -10.58 21.03
C GLY A 22 -0.27 -10.62 19.59
N LYS A 23 -0.61 -9.62 18.78
CA LYS A 23 -0.11 -9.42 17.41
C LYS A 23 0.82 -8.20 17.38
N SER A 24 1.65 -8.13 16.34
CA SER A 24 2.36 -6.89 16.03
C SER A 24 1.37 -5.88 15.45
N ILE A 25 1.46 -4.63 15.90
CA ILE A 25 0.56 -3.56 15.49
C ILE A 25 1.30 -2.58 14.60
N LEU A 26 0.88 -2.52 13.35
CA LEU A 26 1.38 -1.57 12.36
C LEU A 26 0.45 -0.36 12.30
N LEU A 27 1.02 0.83 12.31
CA LEU A 27 0.32 2.10 12.09
C LEU A 27 0.64 2.61 10.69
N HIS A 28 -0.39 2.69 9.85
CA HIS A 28 -0.29 3.09 8.46
C HIS A 28 -0.81 4.49 8.25
N PHE A 29 -0.11 5.24 7.40
CA PHE A 29 -0.54 6.51 6.85
C PHE A 29 -0.56 6.40 5.34
N GLY A 30 -1.71 6.71 4.72
CA GLY A 30 -1.79 6.73 3.27
C GLY A 30 -0.97 7.87 2.63
N ALA A 31 -0.89 9.01 3.31
CA ALA A 31 -0.09 10.18 2.94
C ALA A 31 -0.24 11.29 4.00
N VAL A 32 0.83 12.06 4.22
CA VAL A 32 0.84 13.27 5.08
C VAL A 32 1.65 14.35 4.40
N ASP A 33 1.07 15.53 4.22
CA ASP A 33 1.71 16.65 3.53
C ASP A 33 2.32 17.65 4.54
N TRP A 34 3.63 17.81 4.70
CA TRP A 34 4.71 17.14 3.94
C TRP A 34 5.71 16.38 4.82
N GLU A 35 6.14 17.00 5.92
CA GLU A 35 6.95 16.36 6.96
C GLU A 35 6.03 16.02 8.13
N CYS A 36 6.16 14.83 8.69
CA CYS A 36 5.50 14.50 9.94
C CYS A 36 6.40 13.79 10.95
N LYS A 37 6.05 13.95 12.22
CA LYS A 37 6.60 13.23 13.37
C LYS A 37 5.47 12.56 14.12
N VAL A 38 5.61 11.27 14.38
CA VAL A 38 4.59 10.43 15.00
C VAL A 38 5.03 10.03 16.39
N TYR A 39 4.11 10.13 17.34
CA TYR A 39 4.30 9.75 18.73
C TYR A 39 3.15 8.86 19.18
N ILE A 40 3.47 7.88 20.02
CA ILE A 40 2.50 7.04 20.73
C ILE A 40 2.82 7.18 22.21
N ASN A 41 1.82 7.56 23.01
CA ASN A 41 1.97 7.77 24.46
C ASN A 41 3.19 8.66 24.80
N ASP A 42 3.26 9.83 24.17
CA ASP A 42 4.37 10.81 24.28
C ASP A 42 5.76 10.30 23.86
N THR A 43 5.86 9.08 23.33
CA THR A 43 7.12 8.49 22.89
C THR A 43 7.26 8.62 21.38
N PHE A 44 8.41 9.12 20.91
CA PHE A 44 8.69 9.29 19.48
C PHE A 44 8.83 7.93 18.79
N VAL A 45 7.99 7.69 17.77
CA VAL A 45 7.99 6.47 16.96
C VAL A 45 8.86 6.65 15.71
N GLY A 46 8.69 7.78 15.01
CA GLY A 46 9.36 8.00 13.74
C GLY A 46 8.90 9.25 13.02
N SER A 47 9.51 9.49 11.86
CA SER A 47 9.22 10.63 11.00
C SER A 47 9.17 10.24 9.54
N HIS A 48 8.36 10.93 8.74
CA HIS A 48 8.28 10.78 7.30
C HIS A 48 8.37 12.13 6.59
N ILE A 49 8.99 12.14 5.41
CA ILE A 49 9.09 13.29 4.52
C ILE A 49 8.60 12.84 3.14
N GLY A 50 7.50 13.43 2.66
CA GLY A 50 6.87 13.03 1.41
C GLY A 50 5.36 13.18 1.46
N GLY A 51 4.80 14.06 0.61
CA GLY A 51 3.38 14.43 0.67
C GLY A 51 2.44 13.43 0.02
N TYR A 52 2.97 12.46 -0.74
CA TYR A 52 2.17 11.60 -1.63
C TYR A 52 2.46 10.10 -1.48
N CYS A 53 3.35 9.73 -0.56
CA CYS A 53 3.74 8.34 -0.36
C CYS A 53 3.15 7.80 0.94
N ALA A 54 2.65 6.58 0.89
CA ALA A 54 2.25 5.86 2.08
C ALA A 54 3.49 5.45 2.89
N PHE A 55 3.33 5.36 4.21
CA PHE A 55 4.35 4.87 5.13
C PHE A 55 3.73 4.17 6.32
N THR A 56 4.53 3.33 6.97
CA THR A 56 4.10 2.46 8.07
C THR A 56 5.15 2.46 9.17
N PHE A 57 4.70 2.44 10.42
CA PHE A 57 5.53 2.20 11.59
C PHE A 57 5.01 0.98 12.35
N ASP A 58 5.91 0.10 12.80
CA ASP A 58 5.58 -0.87 13.84
C ASP A 58 5.54 -0.13 15.19
N ILE A 59 4.36 -0.09 15.81
CA ILE A 59 4.14 0.62 17.07
C ILE A 59 3.97 -0.32 18.26
N THR A 60 4.20 -1.63 18.07
CA THR A 60 3.92 -2.67 19.07
C THR A 60 4.52 -2.35 20.44
N ASP A 61 5.80 -1.97 20.45
CA ASP A 61 6.56 -1.71 21.68
C ASP A 61 6.24 -0.37 22.34
N PHE A 62 5.44 0.50 21.70
CA PHE A 62 5.05 1.80 22.23
C PHE A 62 3.66 1.78 22.89
N LEU A 63 2.92 0.67 22.73
CA LEU A 63 1.56 0.52 23.22
C LEU A 63 1.55 0.11 24.69
N ARG A 64 0.49 0.51 25.38
CA ARG A 64 0.16 0.08 26.74
C ARG A 64 -1.23 -0.56 26.78
N ASP A 65 -1.49 -1.31 27.85
CA ASP A 65 -2.82 -1.84 28.10
C ASP A 65 -3.86 -0.72 28.25
N GLY A 66 -5.04 -0.93 27.66
CA GLY A 66 -6.14 0.04 27.68
C GLY A 66 -5.98 1.17 26.66
N GLU A 67 -6.19 2.40 27.10
CA GLU A 67 -6.21 3.59 26.25
C GLU A 67 -4.79 4.06 25.90
N ASN A 68 -4.55 4.23 24.61
CA ASN A 68 -3.34 4.77 24.00
C ASN A 68 -3.64 6.12 23.34
N GLU A 69 -2.62 6.97 23.23
CA GLU A 69 -2.72 8.25 22.54
C GLU A 69 -1.77 8.31 21.34
N LEU A 70 -2.31 8.66 20.17
CA LEU A 70 -1.57 8.99 18.96
C LEU A 70 -1.47 10.51 18.84
N SER A 71 -0.25 11.01 18.70
CA SER A 71 0.05 12.41 18.45
C SER A 71 0.87 12.53 17.17
N VAL A 72 0.42 13.36 16.22
CA VAL A 72 1.09 13.57 14.93
C VAL A 72 1.33 15.05 14.72
N CYS A 73 2.60 15.43 14.64
CA CYS A 73 3.02 16.77 14.28
C CYS A 73 3.30 16.82 12.78
N VAL A 74 2.63 17.71 12.05
CA VAL A 74 2.81 17.92 10.61
C VAL A 74 3.36 19.31 10.34
N PHE A 75 4.31 19.38 9.41
CA PHE A 75 4.94 20.59 8.95
C PHE A 75 5.00 20.62 7.43
N ASP A 76 4.62 21.74 6.85
CA ASP A 76 4.79 22.02 5.43
C ASP A 76 5.22 23.49 5.25
N PRO A 77 6.41 23.75 4.70
CA PRO A 77 6.82 25.11 4.37
C PRO A 77 6.11 25.69 3.12
N THR A 78 5.12 24.98 2.56
CA THR A 78 4.34 25.35 1.37
C THR A 78 5.23 25.67 0.14
N ASP A 79 5.45 26.94 -0.15
CA ASP A 79 6.28 27.43 -1.25
C ASP A 79 7.50 28.21 -0.75
N SER A 80 7.89 27.99 0.51
CA SER A 80 9.07 28.60 1.13
C SER A 80 10.24 27.62 1.34
N GLY A 81 10.06 26.33 1.06
CA GLY A 81 11.08 25.28 1.27
C GLY A 81 11.52 24.53 0.00
N TRP A 82 12.30 23.47 0.15
CA TRP A 82 12.82 22.68 -0.97
C TRP A 82 11.99 21.44 -1.31
N GLN A 83 10.79 21.32 -0.73
CA GLN A 83 9.90 20.19 -1.00
C GLN A 83 9.43 20.17 -2.46
N GLN A 84 8.89 19.04 -2.89
CA GLN A 84 8.19 18.96 -4.16
C GLN A 84 6.99 19.92 -4.13
N ARG A 85 6.90 20.81 -5.12
CA ARG A 85 5.87 21.85 -5.16
C ARG A 85 4.88 21.58 -6.29
N GLY A 86 3.61 21.58 -5.94
CA GLY A 86 2.51 21.60 -6.90
C GLY A 86 2.06 23.03 -7.23
N LYS A 87 0.79 23.18 -7.60
CA LYS A 87 0.13 24.48 -7.80
C LYS A 87 -0.36 25.12 -6.48
N GLN A 88 -0.12 24.46 -5.34
CA GLN A 88 -0.49 24.92 -4.01
C GLN A 88 0.61 25.87 -3.49
N VAL A 89 0.32 27.16 -3.52
CA VAL A 89 1.25 28.24 -3.17
C VAL A 89 0.54 29.27 -2.30
N ASN A 90 1.29 30.12 -1.60
CA ASN A 90 0.71 31.13 -0.72
C ASN A 90 0.04 32.27 -1.49
N LYS A 91 0.56 32.61 -2.68
CA LYS A 91 0.00 33.62 -3.57
C LYS A 91 -0.25 33.00 -4.94
N THR A 92 -1.52 32.76 -5.26
CA THR A 92 -1.88 32.09 -6.51
C THR A 92 -1.77 33.03 -7.71
N HIS A 93 -1.35 32.50 -8.87
CA HIS A 93 -1.25 33.26 -10.11
C HIS A 93 -1.81 32.43 -11.27
N GLY A 94 -3.05 32.70 -11.69
CA GLY A 94 -3.69 31.99 -12.82
C GLY A 94 -4.21 30.58 -12.49
N PHE A 95 -4.32 30.24 -11.21
CA PHE A 95 -4.92 29.00 -10.70
C PHE A 95 -5.52 29.24 -9.31
N TRP A 96 -6.40 28.34 -8.85
CA TRP A 96 -7.21 28.53 -7.62
C TRP A 96 -6.86 27.57 -6.47
N TYR A 97 -5.71 26.90 -6.52
CA TYR A 97 -5.27 26.00 -5.44
C TYR A 97 -4.58 26.79 -4.34
N THR A 98 -5.14 26.80 -3.13
CA THR A 98 -4.50 27.40 -1.96
C THR A 98 -3.54 26.44 -1.30
N ALA A 99 -2.62 26.96 -0.48
CA ALA A 99 -1.79 26.16 0.40
C ALA A 99 -2.65 25.19 1.25
N THR A 100 -2.30 23.91 1.23
CA THR A 100 -2.91 22.84 2.02
C THR A 100 -1.82 21.96 2.58
N SER A 101 -2.04 21.40 3.76
CA SER A 101 -1.12 20.50 4.44
C SER A 101 -1.92 19.64 5.41
N GLY A 102 -1.28 18.63 6.01
CA GLY A 102 -1.88 17.76 7.00
C GLY A 102 -2.03 16.33 6.52
N ILE A 103 -2.79 15.55 7.27
CA ILE A 103 -3.11 14.17 6.96
C ILE A 103 -4.28 14.17 5.95
N TRP A 104 -4.01 13.85 4.68
CA TRP A 104 -5.02 13.94 3.61
C TRP A 104 -5.42 12.58 3.03
N GLN A 105 -4.85 11.49 3.55
CA GLN A 105 -5.24 10.11 3.27
C GLN A 105 -5.50 9.36 4.57
N THR A 106 -6.10 8.18 4.46
CA THR A 106 -6.50 7.34 5.59
C THR A 106 -5.34 7.01 6.53
N VAL A 107 -5.63 6.99 7.83
CA VAL A 107 -4.75 6.45 8.88
C VAL A 107 -5.44 5.28 9.54
N TRP A 108 -4.77 4.13 9.63
CA TRP A 108 -5.34 2.91 10.19
C TRP A 108 -4.31 2.06 10.93
N LEU A 109 -4.81 1.19 11.80
CA LEU A 109 -4.02 0.16 12.47
C LEU A 109 -4.25 -1.18 11.76
N GLU A 110 -3.19 -1.94 11.62
CA GLU A 110 -3.22 -3.32 11.12
C GLU A 110 -2.55 -4.23 12.15
N ALA A 111 -3.20 -5.33 12.51
CA ALA A 111 -2.60 -6.34 13.37
C ALA A 111 -2.13 -7.53 12.55
N VAL A 112 -0.85 -7.84 12.64
CA VAL A 112 -0.18 -8.86 11.83
C VAL A 112 0.41 -9.96 12.72
N ASP A 113 0.40 -11.19 12.23
CA ASP A 113 1.08 -12.32 12.89
C ASP A 113 2.59 -12.26 12.67
N SER A 114 3.35 -13.13 13.36
CA SER A 114 4.82 -13.19 13.27
C SER A 114 5.40 -13.39 11.85
N CYS A 115 4.58 -13.84 10.90
CA CYS A 115 4.93 -13.95 9.48
C CYS A 115 3.71 -13.52 8.67
N TYR A 116 3.85 -12.41 7.95
CA TYR A 116 2.80 -11.76 7.17
C TYR A 116 3.36 -11.25 5.83
N ILE A 117 2.48 -10.98 4.87
CA ILE A 117 2.81 -10.48 3.55
C ILE A 117 3.04 -8.97 3.64
N ARG A 118 4.29 -8.53 3.43
CA ARG A 118 4.63 -7.10 3.35
C ARG A 118 4.32 -6.49 1.99
N LYS A 119 4.49 -7.30 0.93
CA LYS A 119 4.30 -6.86 -0.45
C LYS A 119 3.85 -8.02 -1.33
N LEU A 120 2.99 -7.70 -2.29
CA LEU A 120 2.58 -8.59 -3.38
C LEU A 120 2.62 -7.80 -4.69
N ASP A 121 3.55 -8.15 -5.58
CA ASP A 121 3.53 -7.67 -6.96
C ASP A 121 2.94 -8.75 -7.87
N VAL A 122 2.08 -8.33 -8.79
CA VAL A 122 1.44 -9.21 -9.78
C VAL A 122 1.63 -8.60 -11.15
N VAL A 123 2.33 -9.32 -12.02
CA VAL A 123 2.63 -8.87 -13.38
C VAL A 123 1.98 -9.83 -14.39
N PRO A 124 0.97 -9.39 -15.15
CA PRO A 124 0.41 -10.21 -16.22
C PRO A 124 1.36 -10.29 -17.41
N ASP A 125 1.49 -11.50 -17.96
CA ASP A 125 2.16 -11.77 -19.24
C ASP A 125 1.17 -12.47 -20.17
N ILE A 126 0.53 -11.65 -21.01
CA ILE A 126 -0.49 -12.12 -21.95
C ILE A 126 0.11 -12.91 -23.11
N ASP A 127 1.39 -12.71 -23.45
CA ASP A 127 2.03 -13.40 -24.58
C ASP A 127 2.34 -14.86 -24.21
N ASN A 128 2.65 -15.10 -22.93
CA ASN A 128 2.95 -16.43 -22.39
C ASN A 128 1.77 -17.08 -21.63
N ASN A 129 0.61 -16.44 -21.59
CA ASN A 129 -0.60 -16.90 -20.89
C ASN A 129 -0.36 -17.17 -19.40
N LEU A 130 0.35 -16.27 -18.71
CA LEU A 130 0.68 -16.43 -17.29
C LEU A 130 0.61 -15.11 -16.52
N ILE A 131 0.62 -15.23 -15.19
CA ILE A 131 1.00 -14.14 -14.29
C ILE A 131 2.27 -14.51 -13.55
N SER A 132 3.14 -13.53 -13.34
CA SER A 132 4.26 -13.61 -12.41
C SER A 132 3.83 -12.99 -11.09
N ILE A 133 4.13 -13.67 -9.99
CA ILE A 133 3.90 -13.17 -8.63
C ILE A 133 5.22 -13.03 -7.88
N ASP A 134 5.36 -11.93 -7.16
CA ASP A 134 6.46 -11.66 -6.25
C ASP A 134 5.90 -11.33 -4.86
N ILE A 135 6.30 -12.10 -3.85
CA ILE A 135 5.76 -12.03 -2.49
C ILE A 135 6.90 -11.78 -1.51
N ASP A 136 6.87 -10.61 -0.86
CA ASP A 136 7.72 -10.30 0.29
C ASP A 136 7.00 -10.69 1.58
N LEU A 137 7.65 -11.54 2.38
CA LEU A 137 7.17 -11.93 3.70
C LEU A 137 8.01 -11.26 4.79
N SER A 138 7.37 -10.87 5.89
CA SER A 138 8.01 -10.19 7.01
C SER A 138 9.12 -11.00 7.68
N ALA A 139 9.00 -12.32 7.67
CA ALA A 139 9.94 -13.25 8.29
C ALA A 139 10.16 -14.52 7.44
N GLU A 140 11.31 -15.17 7.63
CA GLU A 140 11.55 -16.53 7.17
C GLU A 140 11.26 -17.51 8.30
N MET A 141 10.35 -18.46 8.06
CA MET A 141 10.02 -19.50 9.04
C MET A 141 10.12 -20.88 8.39
N LYS A 142 10.54 -21.89 9.17
CA LYS A 142 10.51 -23.28 8.71
C LYS A 142 9.06 -23.73 8.51
N GLY A 143 8.80 -24.44 7.42
CA GLY A 143 7.46 -24.98 7.13
C GLY A 143 6.46 -23.95 6.58
N VAL A 144 6.92 -22.81 6.07
CA VAL A 144 6.06 -21.85 5.36
C VAL A 144 5.55 -22.47 4.06
N LYS A 145 4.24 -22.36 3.83
CA LYS A 145 3.55 -22.71 2.59
C LYS A 145 2.74 -21.51 2.12
N ILE A 146 2.82 -21.21 0.82
CA ILE A 146 2.08 -20.12 0.19
C ILE A 146 1.13 -20.72 -0.83
N LYS A 147 -0.16 -20.39 -0.72
CA LYS A 147 -1.20 -20.83 -1.66
C LYS A 147 -1.74 -19.62 -2.40
N ALA A 148 -1.72 -19.67 -3.72
CA ALA A 148 -2.34 -18.68 -4.59
C ALA A 148 -3.62 -19.25 -5.21
N ARG A 149 -4.71 -18.49 -5.15
CA ARG A 149 -6.00 -18.82 -5.75
C ARG A 149 -6.50 -17.66 -6.60
N ILE A 150 -6.77 -17.92 -7.86
CA ILE A 150 -7.24 -16.93 -8.85
C ILE A 150 -8.71 -17.22 -9.17
N MET A 151 -9.54 -16.19 -9.07
CA MET A 151 -10.98 -16.27 -9.25
C MET A 151 -11.48 -15.32 -10.36
N ASP A 152 -12.52 -15.75 -11.08
CA ASP A 152 -13.36 -14.93 -11.96
C ASP A 152 -14.80 -14.98 -11.45
N GLY A 153 -15.20 -13.96 -10.68
CA GLY A 153 -16.40 -14.04 -9.84
C GLY A 153 -16.30 -15.25 -8.90
N ASP A 154 -17.29 -16.14 -8.95
CA ASP A 154 -17.33 -17.36 -8.13
C ASP A 154 -16.51 -18.53 -8.71
N SER A 155 -15.98 -18.40 -9.92
CA SER A 155 -15.26 -19.48 -10.61
C SER A 155 -13.77 -19.49 -10.28
N VAL A 156 -13.24 -20.63 -9.86
CA VAL A 156 -11.78 -20.82 -9.65
C VAL A 156 -11.10 -21.03 -11.00
N LEU A 157 -10.23 -20.10 -11.40
CA LEU A 157 -9.43 -20.23 -12.64
C LEU A 157 -8.15 -21.03 -12.42
N ALA A 158 -7.50 -20.82 -11.28
CA ALA A 158 -6.28 -21.53 -10.90
C ALA A 158 -6.11 -21.55 -9.39
N GLU A 159 -5.53 -22.64 -8.89
CA GLU A 159 -5.15 -22.77 -7.48
C GLU A 159 -3.86 -23.58 -7.39
N LYS A 160 -2.82 -23.02 -6.75
CA LYS A 160 -1.48 -23.62 -6.73
C LYS A 160 -0.76 -23.27 -5.43
N THR A 161 0.06 -24.20 -4.93
CA THR A 161 1.10 -23.87 -3.94
C THR A 161 2.28 -23.26 -4.67
N VAL A 162 2.67 -22.05 -4.27
CA VAL A 162 3.66 -21.23 -4.98
C VAL A 162 4.88 -20.95 -4.12
N LYS A 163 5.97 -20.60 -4.79
CA LYS A 163 7.14 -19.97 -4.15
C LYS A 163 6.92 -18.46 -4.03
N ARG A 164 7.82 -17.77 -3.32
CA ARG A 164 7.80 -16.29 -3.23
C ARG A 164 7.89 -15.61 -4.60
N HIS A 165 8.71 -16.19 -5.49
CA HIS A 165 8.75 -15.83 -6.91
C HIS A 165 8.28 -17.04 -7.71
N ASP A 166 7.14 -16.91 -8.38
CA ASP A 166 6.57 -18.02 -9.16
C ASP A 166 5.69 -17.50 -10.30
N GLU A 167 5.38 -18.40 -11.22
CA GLU A 167 4.50 -18.14 -12.35
C GLU A 167 3.29 -19.07 -12.30
N ILE A 168 2.13 -18.53 -12.69
CA ILE A 168 0.87 -19.26 -12.75
C ILE A 168 0.32 -19.12 -14.18
N LYS A 169 0.30 -20.24 -14.91
CA LYS A 169 -0.32 -20.29 -16.24
C LYS A 169 -1.84 -20.30 -16.15
N LEU A 170 -2.48 -19.49 -16.98
CA LEU A 170 -3.93 -19.40 -17.12
C LEU A 170 -4.35 -19.96 -18.48
N LYS A 171 -5.34 -20.85 -18.50
CA LYS A 171 -5.78 -21.52 -19.74
C LYS A 171 -6.89 -20.75 -20.49
N LYS A 172 -7.76 -20.09 -19.75
CA LYS A 172 -8.92 -19.37 -20.29
C LYS A 172 -9.12 -18.10 -19.46
N TYR A 173 -9.05 -16.96 -20.12
CA TYR A 173 -9.25 -15.64 -19.54
C TYR A 173 -9.61 -14.67 -20.67
N GLU A 174 -10.07 -13.49 -20.27
CA GLU A 174 -10.37 -12.35 -21.11
C GLU A 174 -9.35 -11.25 -20.81
N TYR A 175 -9.01 -10.46 -21.84
CA TYR A 175 -8.12 -9.33 -21.65
C TYR A 175 -8.83 -8.19 -20.94
N TRP A 176 -8.07 -7.45 -20.15
CA TRP A 176 -8.49 -6.13 -19.70
C TRP A 176 -8.17 -5.11 -20.80
N SER A 177 -9.14 -4.26 -21.14
CA SER A 177 -8.92 -3.04 -21.93
C SER A 177 -9.69 -1.87 -21.34
N PRO A 178 -9.39 -0.61 -21.73
CA PRO A 178 -10.18 0.55 -21.32
C PRO A 178 -11.67 0.44 -21.68
N GLU A 179 -12.01 -0.19 -22.81
CA GLU A 179 -13.37 -0.38 -23.31
C GLU A 179 -14.06 -1.59 -22.68
N ASN A 180 -13.28 -2.61 -22.29
CA ASN A 180 -13.78 -3.83 -21.63
C ASN A 180 -12.92 -4.15 -20.39
N PRO A 181 -13.15 -3.47 -19.26
CA PRO A 181 -12.38 -3.71 -18.05
C PRO A 181 -12.73 -5.07 -17.45
N LYS A 182 -11.75 -5.99 -17.42
CA LYS A 182 -11.85 -7.30 -16.78
C LYS A 182 -10.81 -7.46 -15.66
N LEU A 183 -11.27 -7.76 -14.45
CA LEU A 183 -10.39 -8.03 -13.31
C LEU A 183 -10.61 -9.45 -12.78
N TYR A 184 -9.52 -10.04 -12.28
CA TYR A 184 -9.47 -11.33 -11.61
C TYR A 184 -9.06 -11.12 -10.16
N ASP A 185 -9.77 -11.76 -9.24
CA ASP A 185 -9.41 -11.74 -7.83
C ASP A 185 -8.25 -12.72 -7.58
N LEU A 186 -7.22 -12.27 -6.86
CA LEU A 186 -6.10 -13.07 -6.42
C LEU A 186 -6.11 -13.15 -4.89
N PHE A 187 -6.19 -14.36 -4.36
CA PHE A 187 -6.04 -14.64 -2.94
C PHE A 187 -4.69 -15.30 -2.70
N ILE A 188 -3.88 -14.71 -1.83
CA ILE A 188 -2.66 -15.31 -1.31
C ILE A 188 -2.91 -15.70 0.14
N THR A 189 -2.64 -16.95 0.50
CA THR A 189 -2.70 -17.43 1.88
C THR A 189 -1.34 -17.97 2.29
N VAL A 190 -0.83 -17.52 3.43
CA VAL A 190 0.42 -17.97 4.03
C VAL A 190 0.09 -18.85 5.22
N SER A 191 0.72 -20.02 5.31
CA SER A 191 0.58 -20.95 6.43
C SER A 191 1.95 -21.34 6.96
N VAL A 192 2.05 -21.54 8.28
CA VAL A 192 3.23 -22.09 8.95
C VAL A 192 2.81 -23.41 9.60
N GLY A 193 3.35 -24.51 9.10
CA GLY A 193 2.83 -25.84 9.44
C GLY A 193 1.40 -26.01 8.93
N ASP A 194 0.46 -26.30 9.83
CA ASP A 194 -0.97 -26.48 9.52
C ASP A 194 -1.82 -25.25 9.85
N LYS A 195 -1.21 -24.17 10.35
CA LYS A 195 -1.90 -22.93 10.73
C LYS A 195 -1.76 -21.88 9.63
N ALA A 196 -2.89 -21.36 9.12
CA ALA A 196 -2.90 -20.14 8.32
C ALA A 196 -2.54 -18.95 9.22
N VAL A 197 -1.50 -18.20 8.82
CA VAL A 197 -0.97 -17.06 9.59
C VAL A 197 -1.28 -15.73 8.92
N ASP A 198 -1.54 -15.72 7.61
CA ASP A 198 -1.89 -14.49 6.92
C ASP A 198 -2.63 -14.76 5.61
N SER A 199 -3.39 -13.75 5.15
CA SER A 199 -4.04 -13.78 3.85
C SER A 199 -4.25 -12.38 3.28
N VAL A 200 -3.94 -12.20 2.00
CA VAL A 200 -4.21 -10.97 1.24
C VAL A 200 -5.14 -11.28 0.07
N LYS A 201 -6.16 -10.44 -0.09
CA LYS A 201 -6.95 -10.36 -1.33
C LYS A 201 -6.45 -9.18 -2.16
N SER A 202 -6.07 -9.44 -3.40
CA SER A 202 -5.71 -8.45 -4.42
C SER A 202 -6.49 -8.74 -5.71
N TYR A 203 -6.22 -7.99 -6.76
CA TYR A 203 -6.77 -8.21 -8.09
C TYR A 203 -5.76 -7.85 -9.18
N PHE A 204 -5.96 -8.41 -10.38
CA PHE A 204 -5.17 -8.04 -11.55
C PHE A 204 -6.04 -8.07 -12.82
N GLY A 205 -5.61 -7.35 -13.85
CA GLY A 205 -6.19 -7.43 -15.20
C GLY A 205 -5.17 -8.00 -16.16
N MET A 206 -5.57 -8.95 -17.01
CA MET A 206 -4.70 -9.52 -18.05
C MET A 206 -4.55 -8.51 -19.18
N ARG A 207 -3.49 -7.70 -19.14
CA ARG A 207 -3.20 -6.65 -20.12
C ARG A 207 -1.70 -6.51 -20.35
N LYS A 208 -1.34 -5.90 -21.46
CA LYS A 208 0.02 -5.42 -21.75
C LYS A 208 -0.06 -3.95 -22.13
N PHE A 209 1.09 -3.30 -22.11
CA PHE A 209 1.32 -2.12 -22.92
C PHE A 209 2.79 -2.13 -23.31
N SER A 210 3.11 -1.51 -24.44
CA SER A 210 4.47 -1.45 -24.96
C SER A 210 4.73 -0.09 -25.60
N ILE A 211 6.00 0.23 -25.79
CA ILE A 211 6.42 1.42 -26.53
C ILE A 211 6.98 0.95 -27.88
N GLY A 212 6.48 1.54 -28.96
CA GLY A 212 6.89 1.22 -30.31
C GLY A 212 6.85 2.44 -31.22
N ARG A 213 7.22 2.29 -32.49
CA ARG A 213 7.05 3.36 -33.49
C ARG A 213 5.78 3.12 -34.31
N ASP A 214 5.00 4.18 -34.51
CA ASP A 214 3.86 4.14 -35.43
C ASP A 214 4.31 4.11 -36.91
N LYS A 215 3.35 4.04 -37.84
CA LYS A 215 3.62 4.03 -39.29
C LYS A 215 4.39 5.27 -39.79
N LYS A 216 4.44 6.36 -38.99
CA LYS A 216 5.18 7.59 -39.30
C LYS A 216 6.53 7.64 -38.58
N GLY A 217 6.94 6.57 -37.90
CA GLY A 217 8.19 6.49 -37.16
C GLY A 217 8.17 7.20 -35.79
N ILE A 218 7.00 7.67 -35.34
CA ILE A 218 6.85 8.39 -34.08
C ILE A 218 6.66 7.38 -32.94
N THR A 219 7.37 7.57 -31.84
CA THR A 219 7.22 6.74 -30.64
C THR A 219 5.82 6.91 -30.04
N ARG A 220 5.10 5.79 -29.87
CA ARG A 220 3.77 5.71 -29.28
C ARG A 220 3.71 4.59 -28.24
N THR A 221 2.78 4.72 -27.32
CA THR A 221 2.33 3.63 -26.45
C THR A 221 1.30 2.78 -27.19
N PHE A 222 1.49 1.46 -27.19
CA PHE A 222 0.58 0.47 -27.74
C PHE A 222 -0.02 -0.34 -26.59
N PRO A 223 -1.35 -0.50 -26.52
CA PRO A 223 -1.98 -1.44 -25.60
C PRO A 223 -1.70 -2.89 -25.99
#